data_AF-A0A0A2G7V8-F1
#
_entry.id   AF-A0A0A2G7V8-F1
#
_cell.length_a   1.000
_cell.length_b   1.000
_cell.length_c   1.000
_cell.angle_alpha   90.00
_cell.angle_beta   90.00
_cell.angle_gamma   90.00
#
_symmetry.space_group_name_H-M   'P 1'
#
loop_
_entity.id
_entity.type
_entity.pdbx_description
1 polymer ?
#
loop_
_entity_poly.entity_id
_entity_poly.type
_entity_poly.pdbx_seq_one_letter_code
_entity_poly.pdbx_strand_id
1 'polypeptide(L)'
;MNNNPNNEPFEYDDAEAVSFIRAKISKSLAEKLTDDEIYYFLDLITEYYESRGVFEEFEEESNDSFVSIDLNDIADFIIKNALRDQIGKYTEEEVLEVVEAEMEFCGFDEVGEE
;
A
#
# COMPACT_ATOMS: atom_id res chain seq x y z
N MET A 1 17.58 21.39 -21.65
CA MET A 1 17.14 21.55 -20.24
C MET A 1 15.65 21.82 -20.28
N ASN A 2 14.88 20.84 -19.84
CA ASN A 2 13.45 20.74 -20.06
C ASN A 2 12.82 21.17 -18.74
N ASN A 3 12.50 22.46 -18.62
CA ASN A 3 11.84 23.00 -17.44
C ASN A 3 10.33 22.83 -17.61
N ASN A 4 9.82 21.63 -17.33
CA ASN A 4 8.39 21.43 -17.07
C ASN A 4 8.19 21.54 -15.54
N PRO A 5 7.47 22.55 -15.02
CA PRO A 5 7.26 22.72 -13.58
C PRO A 5 6.29 21.71 -12.95
N ASN A 6 5.74 20.77 -13.73
CA ASN A 6 4.82 19.73 -13.27
C ASN A 6 5.42 18.31 -13.43
N ASN A 7 6.74 18.20 -13.39
CA ASN A 7 7.42 16.91 -13.33
C ASN A 7 8.02 16.73 -11.94
N GLU A 8 7.21 17.02 -10.91
CA GLU A 8 7.46 16.45 -9.59
C GLU A 8 7.49 14.93 -9.83
N PRO A 9 8.59 14.22 -9.49
CA PRO A 9 8.46 12.79 -9.36
C PRO A 9 7.25 12.57 -8.44
N PHE A 10 6.44 11.55 -8.70
CA PHE A 10 5.43 11.11 -7.75
C PHE A 10 6.22 10.71 -6.48
N GLU A 11 6.55 11.68 -5.63
CA GLU A 11 7.22 11.46 -4.36
C GLU A 11 6.13 10.84 -3.51
N TYR A 12 6.23 9.52 -3.31
CA TYR A 12 5.36 8.82 -2.40
C TYR A 12 5.53 9.47 -1.03
N ASP A 13 4.56 10.30 -0.64
CA ASP A 13 4.58 10.99 0.64
C ASP A 13 4.02 10.04 1.69
N ASP A 14 4.93 9.31 2.35
CA ASP A 14 4.56 8.34 3.39
C ASP A 14 3.69 8.98 4.49
N ALA A 15 3.88 10.26 4.80
CA ALA A 15 3.11 10.95 5.82
C ALA A 15 1.67 11.23 5.38
N GLU A 16 1.48 11.55 4.09
CA GLU A 16 0.15 11.67 3.49
C GLU A 16 -0.53 10.30 3.37
N ALA A 17 0.21 9.26 2.94
CA ALA A 17 -0.28 7.89 2.86
C ALA A 17 -0.79 7.39 4.23
N VAL A 18 0.00 7.56 5.30
CA VAL A 18 -0.41 7.20 6.66
C VAL A 18 -1.69 7.94 7.08
N SER A 19 -1.75 9.25 6.80
CA SER A 19 -2.93 10.06 7.13
C SER A 19 -4.18 9.61 6.36
N PHE A 20 -4.01 9.24 5.10
CA PHE A 20 -5.07 8.74 4.23
C PHE A 20 -5.58 7.37 4.68
N ILE A 21 -4.67 6.41 4.86
CA ILE A 21 -4.95 5.06 5.36
C ILE A 21 -5.70 5.15 6.69
N ARG A 22 -5.20 5.98 7.62
CA ARG A 22 -5.84 6.16 8.93
C ARG A 22 -7.27 6.69 8.84
N ALA A 23 -7.59 7.47 7.81
CA ALA A 23 -8.93 7.97 7.55
C ALA A 23 -9.84 6.95 6.85
N LYS A 24 -9.25 6.00 6.11
CA LYS A 24 -9.95 4.96 5.34
C LYS A 24 -10.28 3.72 6.16
N ILE A 25 -9.35 3.26 7.00
CA ILE A 25 -9.55 2.09 7.84
C ILE A 25 -10.59 2.33 8.93
N SER A 26 -11.17 1.23 9.43
CA SER A 26 -12.11 1.26 10.55
C SER A 26 -11.54 2.01 11.76
N LYS A 27 -12.36 2.87 12.39
CA LYS A 27 -11.93 3.66 13.55
C LYS A 27 -11.33 2.82 14.68
N SER A 28 -11.88 1.64 14.93
CA SER A 28 -11.35 0.72 15.94
C SER A 28 -9.95 0.20 15.59
N LEU A 29 -9.65 0.02 14.30
CA LEU A 29 -8.33 -0.35 13.82
C LEU A 29 -7.37 0.84 13.86
N ALA A 30 -7.81 2.02 13.42
CA ALA A 30 -7.04 3.27 13.55
C ALA A 30 -6.73 3.65 15.01
N GLU A 31 -7.54 3.25 15.98
CA GLU A 31 -7.26 3.42 17.41
C GLU A 31 -6.31 2.35 17.96
N LYS A 32 -6.26 1.17 17.32
CA LYS A 32 -5.37 0.07 17.67
C LYS A 32 -3.97 0.26 17.08
N LEU A 33 -3.89 0.79 15.85
CA LEU A 33 -2.65 1.06 15.13
C LEU A 33 -2.07 2.43 15.49
N THR A 34 -0.77 2.44 15.74
CA THR A 34 0.05 3.64 15.84
C THR A 34 0.56 4.06 14.46
N ASP A 35 0.99 5.31 14.33
CA ASP A 35 1.54 5.80 13.06
C ASP A 35 2.76 4.97 12.64
N ASP A 36 3.64 4.59 13.58
CA ASP A 36 4.79 3.72 13.35
C ASP A 36 4.41 2.33 12.80
N GLU A 37 3.27 1.78 13.23
CA GLU A 37 2.78 0.49 12.73
C GLU A 37 2.22 0.61 11.31
N ILE A 38 1.58 1.74 10.98
CA ILE A 38 1.11 2.00 9.62
C ILE A 38 2.33 2.18 8.69
N TYR A 39 3.36 2.93 9.10
CA TYR A 39 4.61 3.02 8.34
C TYR A 39 5.24 1.64 8.11
N TYR A 40 5.27 0.79 9.14
CA TYR A 40 5.76 -0.59 8.99
C TYR A 40 4.94 -1.40 7.98
N PHE A 41 3.62 -1.24 7.95
CA PHE A 41 2.80 -1.89 6.93
C PHE A 41 3.07 -1.34 5.53
N LEU A 42 3.23 -0.04 5.36
CA LEU A 42 3.59 0.58 4.08
C LEU A 42 4.92 0.04 3.54
N ASP A 43 5.93 -0.07 4.41
CA ASP A 43 7.23 -0.68 4.05
C ASP A 43 7.05 -2.13 3.56
N LEU A 44 6.26 -2.94 4.26
CA LEU A 44 6.01 -4.33 3.87
C LEU A 44 5.20 -4.46 2.58
N ILE A 45 4.25 -3.55 2.35
CA ILE A 45 3.45 -3.50 1.12
C ILE A 45 4.35 -3.18 -0.06
N THR A 46 5.18 -2.14 0.08
CA THR A 46 6.17 -1.74 -0.93
C THR A 46 7.17 -2.87 -1.18
N GLU A 47 7.73 -3.49 -0.13
CA GLU A 47 8.63 -4.64 -0.23
C GLU A 47 7.98 -5.83 -0.96
N TYR A 48 6.67 -6.06 -0.72
CA TYR A 48 5.92 -7.10 -1.42
C TYR A 48 5.78 -6.79 -2.92
N TYR A 49 5.45 -5.54 -3.28
CA TYR A 49 5.39 -5.10 -4.68
C TYR A 49 6.74 -5.23 -5.38
N GLU A 50 7.83 -4.80 -4.74
CA GLU A 50 9.19 -4.96 -5.25
C GLU A 50 9.56 -6.43 -5.42
N SER A 51 9.26 -7.28 -4.42
CA SER A 51 9.60 -8.71 -4.47
C SER A 51 8.84 -9.47 -5.56
N ARG A 52 7.66 -8.98 -5.98
CA ARG A 52 6.84 -9.59 -7.04
C ARG A 52 7.12 -9.00 -8.41
N GLY A 53 7.95 -7.95 -8.50
CA GLY A 53 8.22 -7.25 -9.75
C GLY A 53 7.05 -6.40 -10.23
N VAL A 54 6.13 -6.03 -9.33
CA VAL A 54 4.96 -5.19 -9.66
C VAL A 54 5.42 -3.87 -10.29
N PHE A 55 6.44 -3.21 -9.71
CA PHE A 55 7.01 -1.98 -10.27
C PHE A 55 7.61 -2.15 -11.67
N GLU A 56 8.18 -3.32 -11.99
CA GLU A 56 8.76 -3.60 -13.31
C GLU A 56 7.64 -3.78 -14.37
N GLU A 57 6.53 -4.40 -13.97
CA GLU A 57 5.32 -4.55 -14.79
C GLU A 57 4.59 -3.20 -15.03
N PHE A 58 4.69 -2.27 -14.06
CA PHE A 58 4.20 -0.88 -14.20
C PHE A 58 5.01 -0.03 -15.20
N GLU A 59 6.34 -0.22 -15.27
CA GLU A 59 7.19 0.55 -16.19
C GLU A 59 7.17 0.00 -17.62
N GLU A 60 7.04 -1.32 -17.80
CA GLU A 60 7.12 -1.95 -19.13
C GLU A 60 5.81 -1.91 -19.91
N GLU A 61 4.64 -1.93 -19.25
CA GLU A 61 3.38 -2.19 -19.95
C GLU A 61 2.43 -0.98 -19.93
N SER A 62 2.05 -0.54 -21.14
CA SER A 62 1.33 0.70 -21.39
C SER A 62 0.00 0.79 -20.65
N ASN A 63 -0.05 1.54 -19.54
CA ASN A 63 -1.18 2.31 -19.00
C ASN A 63 -2.54 1.58 -18.79
N ASP A 64 -2.58 0.25 -18.89
CA ASP A 64 -3.81 -0.58 -18.82
C ASP A 64 -3.52 -2.02 -18.31
N SER A 65 -2.33 -2.28 -17.76
CA SER A 65 -2.00 -3.61 -17.24
C SER A 65 -2.56 -3.79 -15.83
N PHE A 66 -3.56 -4.66 -15.75
CA PHE A 66 -4.12 -5.15 -14.49
C PHE A 66 -3.03 -5.88 -13.71
N VAL A 67 -2.41 -5.22 -12.74
CA VAL A 67 -1.55 -5.91 -11.77
C VAL A 67 -2.44 -6.76 -10.87
N SER A 68 -2.42 -8.07 -11.11
CA SER A 68 -3.19 -9.03 -10.32
C SER A 68 -2.46 -9.31 -9.01
N ILE A 69 -2.65 -8.43 -8.03
CA ILE A 69 -2.12 -8.58 -6.67
C ILE A 69 -3.07 -9.50 -5.89
N ASP A 70 -2.55 -10.62 -5.38
CA ASP A 70 -3.31 -11.46 -4.45
C ASP A 70 -3.34 -10.79 -3.08
N LEU A 71 -4.48 -10.17 -2.78
CA LEU A 71 -4.74 -9.45 -1.52
C LEU A 71 -4.60 -10.37 -0.29
N ASN A 72 -4.98 -11.65 -0.40
CA ASN A 72 -4.82 -12.57 0.72
C ASN A 72 -3.34 -12.87 0.96
N ASP A 73 -2.55 -13.06 -0.11
CA ASP A 73 -1.12 -13.37 0.02
C ASP A 73 -0.31 -12.21 0.65
N ILE A 74 -0.57 -10.96 0.24
CA ILE A 74 0.05 -9.78 0.87
C ILE A 74 -0.40 -9.60 2.32
N ALA A 75 -1.67 -9.86 2.64
CA ALA A 75 -2.15 -9.82 4.02
C ALA A 75 -1.47 -10.87 4.89
N ASP A 76 -1.36 -12.11 4.40
CA ASP A 76 -0.67 -13.21 5.08
C ASP A 76 0.83 -12.91 5.25
N PHE A 77 1.46 -12.28 4.26
CA PHE A 77 2.85 -11.81 4.33
C PHE A 77 3.04 -10.79 5.46
N ILE A 78 2.19 -9.77 5.52
CA ILE A 78 2.26 -8.73 6.55
C ILE A 78 2.01 -9.32 7.94
N ILE A 79 1.00 -10.19 8.10
CA ILE A 79 0.70 -10.85 9.38
C ILE A 79 1.87 -11.70 9.86
N LYS A 80 2.50 -12.47 8.97
CA LYS A 80 3.67 -13.30 9.31
C LYS A 80 4.86 -12.44 9.75
N ASN A 81 5.12 -11.32 9.07
CA ASN A 81 6.19 -10.40 9.43
C ASN A 81 5.88 -9.68 10.75
N ALA A 82 4.68 -9.12 10.91
CA ALA A 82 4.25 -8.47 12.16
C ALA A 82 4.32 -9.41 13.37
N LEU A 83 3.96 -10.69 13.19
CA LEU A 83 4.07 -11.71 14.23
C LEU A 83 5.53 -12.05 14.55
N ARG A 84 6.39 -12.15 13.52
CA ARG A 84 7.83 -12.44 13.68
C ARG A 84 8.55 -11.30 14.39
N ASP A 85 8.22 -10.06 14.04
CA ASP A 85 8.87 -8.86 14.53
C ASP A 85 8.23 -8.35 15.84
N GLN A 86 7.21 -9.07 16.35
CA GLN A 86 6.49 -8.78 17.59
C GLN A 86 5.82 -7.39 17.60
N ILE A 87 5.46 -6.89 16.42
CA ILE A 87 4.71 -5.65 16.25
C ILE A 87 3.31 -5.81 16.85
N GLY A 88 2.61 -6.88 16.46
CA GLY A 88 1.25 -7.12 16.93
C GLY A 88 0.62 -8.36 16.31
N LYS A 89 -0.63 -8.60 16.68
CA LYS A 89 -1.47 -9.62 16.05
C LYS A 89 -2.62 -8.93 15.33
N TYR A 90 -2.62 -9.12 14.02
CA TYR A 90 -3.57 -8.56 13.09
C TYR A 90 -4.33 -9.68 12.39
N THR A 91 -5.60 -9.43 12.11
CA THR A 91 -6.38 -10.33 11.24
C THR A 91 -6.15 -9.96 9.78
N GLU A 92 -6.47 -10.89 8.88
CA GLU A 92 -6.41 -10.68 7.44
C GLU A 92 -7.25 -9.46 7.05
N GLU A 93 -8.51 -9.37 7.53
CA GLU A 93 -9.37 -8.21 7.32
C GLU A 93 -8.75 -6.88 7.76
N GLU A 94 -8.10 -6.84 8.93
CA GLU A 94 -7.48 -5.60 9.42
C GLU A 94 -6.32 -5.16 8.51
N VAL A 95 -5.54 -6.12 8.01
CA VAL A 95 -4.41 -5.82 7.12
C VAL A 95 -4.91 -5.45 5.72
N LEU A 96 -5.93 -6.15 5.22
CA LEU A 96 -6.56 -5.86 3.94
C LEU A 96 -7.08 -4.42 3.89
N GLU A 97 -7.74 -3.94 4.95
CA GLU A 97 -8.19 -2.54 5.02
C GLU A 97 -7.04 -1.54 4.80
N VAL A 98 -5.83 -1.84 5.32
CA VAL A 98 -4.64 -0.99 5.13
C VAL A 98 -4.10 -1.09 3.71
N VAL A 99 -4.00 -2.31 3.17
CA VAL A 99 -3.49 -2.57 1.82
C VAL A 99 -4.39 -1.92 0.77
N GLU A 100 -5.71 -2.10 0.87
CA GLU A 100 -6.68 -1.50 -0.05
C GLU A 100 -6.60 0.04 -0.01
N ALA A 101 -6.43 0.62 1.19
CA ALA A 101 -6.28 2.07 1.32
C ALA A 101 -4.95 2.59 0.76
N GLU A 102 -3.86 1.82 0.88
CA GLU A 102 -2.57 2.12 0.25
C GLU A 102 -2.67 2.05 -1.28
N MET A 103 -3.28 0.99 -1.82
CA MET A 103 -3.49 0.81 -3.25
C MET A 103 -4.27 1.99 -3.85
N GLU A 104 -5.36 2.40 -3.19
CA GLU A 104 -6.15 3.57 -3.60
C GLU A 104 -5.32 4.86 -3.56
N PHE A 105 -4.43 5.02 -2.57
CA PHE A 105 -3.53 6.17 -2.47
C PHE A 105 -2.46 6.18 -3.56
N CYS A 106 -1.84 5.03 -3.85
CA CYS A 106 -0.87 4.87 -4.95
C CYS A 106 -1.50 5.04 -6.34
N GLY A 107 -2.82 5.16 -6.44
CA GLY A 107 -3.52 5.27 -7.71
C GLY A 107 -3.57 3.94 -8.46
N PHE A 108 -3.50 2.81 -7.74
CA PHE A 108 -4.08 1.55 -8.22
C PHE A 108 -5.60 1.73 -8.23
N ASP A 109 -6.11 2.54 -9.15
CA ASP A 109 -7.52 2.58 -9.45
C ASP A 109 -7.87 1.17 -9.96
N GLU A 110 -8.63 0.41 -9.18
CA GLU A 110 -9.55 -0.54 -9.77
C GLU A 110 -10.43 0.32 -10.68
N VAL A 111 -10.12 0.33 -11.98
CA VAL A 111 -10.85 1.08 -13.01
C VAL A 111 -12.31 0.65 -12.96
N GLY A 112 -13.07 1.30 -12.10
CA GLY A 112 -14.51 1.41 -12.17
C GLY A 112 -14.80 2.41 -13.27
N GLU A 113 -15.17 1.87 -14.44
CA GLU A 113 -15.95 2.47 -15.54
C GLU A 113 -16.48 3.91 -15.21
N GLU A 114 -16.31 4.96 -16.02
CA GLU A 114 -16.53 5.16 -17.46
C GLU A 114 -15.87 6.46 -17.97
#